data_AF-A0A6N3GRV3-F1
#
_entry.id   AF-A0A6N3GRV3-F1
#
_cell.length_a   1.000
_cell.length_b   1.000
_cell.length_c   1.000
_cell.angle_alpha   90.00
_cell.angle_beta   90.00
_cell.angle_gamma   90.00
#
_symmetry.space_group_name_H-M   'P 1'
#
loop_
_entity.id
_entity.type
_entity.pdbx_description
1 polymer ?
#
loop_
_entity_poly.entity_id
_entity_poly.type
_entity_poly.pdbx_seq_one_letter_code
_entity_poly.pdbx_strand_id
1 'polypeptide(L)'
;MTNRSLNYYDLWLRAESPESNPPDLDLIRHIRLHLSLDGHELYNGTAAGETDSKNRSMGQDIYLGRITSESAHRLDAMFTLTGVDLDTRHQKARAQVRWIFTARRAEAPNGKDDTAPDNTSGPANLLNSNGKSPDTGLSKMGYPLLIAALALILSLPLWLVSRKKHQK
;
A
#
# COMPACT_ATOMS: atom_id res chain seq x y z
N MET A 1 17.15 -32.78 10.65
CA MET A 1 16.98 -31.72 9.62
C MET A 1 15.71 -32.01 8.85
N THR A 2 14.65 -31.23 9.04
CA THR A 2 13.42 -31.37 8.24
C THR A 2 13.68 -30.76 6.86
N ASN A 3 13.63 -31.59 5.82
CA ASN A 3 13.63 -31.17 4.44
C ASN A 3 12.32 -30.40 4.17
N ARG A 4 12.32 -29.07 4.35
CA ARG A 4 11.19 -28.22 3.98
C ARG A 4 11.21 -28.08 2.47
N SER A 5 10.27 -28.75 1.80
CA SER A 5 10.03 -28.52 0.38
C SER A 5 9.71 -27.03 0.16
N LEU A 6 10.50 -26.37 -0.68
CA LEU A 6 10.25 -25.00 -1.09
C LEU A 6 8.95 -24.96 -1.91
N ASN A 7 7.98 -24.19 -1.45
CA ASN A 7 6.80 -23.91 -2.24
C ASN A 7 7.07 -22.69 -3.11
N TYR A 8 6.73 -22.79 -4.40
CA TYR A 8 6.84 -21.71 -5.36
C TYR A 8 5.49 -21.01 -5.51
N TYR A 9 5.54 -19.70 -5.70
CA TYR A 9 4.36 -18.89 -5.95
C TYR A 9 4.65 -17.89 -7.06
N ASP A 10 3.75 -17.80 -8.01
CA ASP A 10 3.70 -16.70 -8.97
C ASP A 10 2.93 -15.56 -8.30
N LEU A 11 3.50 -14.35 -8.31
CA LEU A 11 2.93 -13.17 -7.67
C LEU A 11 2.46 -12.12 -8.67
N TRP A 12 1.32 -11.51 -8.37
CA TRP A 12 0.80 -10.35 -9.09
C TRP A 12 0.40 -9.25 -8.11
N LEU A 13 0.46 -8.02 -8.59
CA LEU A 13 0.04 -6.83 -7.86
C LEU A 13 -0.83 -5.95 -8.75
N ARG A 14 -1.94 -5.46 -8.20
CA ARG A 14 -2.71 -4.35 -8.77
C ARG A 14 -3.06 -3.33 -7.70
N ALA A 15 -3.42 -2.13 -8.14
CA ALA A 15 -3.97 -1.06 -7.32
C ALA A 15 -5.39 -0.71 -7.77
N GLU A 16 -6.22 -0.36 -6.79
CA GLU A 16 -7.57 0.15 -6.99
C GLU A 16 -7.73 1.45 -6.20
N SER A 17 -8.44 2.42 -6.75
CA SER A 17 -8.95 3.55 -5.97
C SER A 17 -10.33 3.16 -5.41
N PRO A 18 -10.49 3.03 -4.08
CA PRO A 18 -11.75 2.57 -3.48
C PRO A 18 -12.85 3.64 -3.50
N GLU A 19 -12.49 4.91 -3.74
CA GLU A 19 -13.42 6.03 -3.83
C GLU A 19 -13.35 6.62 -5.24
N SER A 20 -14.52 6.88 -5.83
CA SER A 20 -14.63 7.71 -7.04
C SER A 20 -15.05 9.11 -6.63
N ASN A 21 -14.08 10.02 -6.51
CA ASN A 21 -14.39 11.44 -6.49
C ASN A 21 -14.69 11.92 -7.92
N PRO A 22 -15.43 13.03 -8.10
CA PRO A 22 -15.49 13.72 -9.38
C PRO A 22 -14.07 13.90 -9.96
N PRO A 23 -13.84 13.67 -11.27
CA PRO A 23 -12.49 13.62 -11.85
C PRO A 23 -11.63 14.87 -11.57
N ASP A 24 -12.28 16.02 -11.41
CA ASP A 24 -11.68 17.34 -11.14
C ASP A 24 -11.30 17.58 -9.67
N LEU A 25 -11.76 16.72 -8.75
CA LEU A 25 -11.45 16.77 -7.32
C LEU A 25 -10.68 15.52 -6.85
N ASP A 26 -10.39 14.61 -7.78
CA ASP A 26 -9.76 13.34 -7.50
C ASP A 26 -8.25 13.53 -7.31
N LEU A 27 -7.87 13.81 -6.06
CA LEU A 27 -6.48 14.07 -5.66
C LEU A 27 -5.53 12.94 -6.06
N ILE A 28 -6.02 11.69 -6.15
CA ILE A 28 -5.18 10.54 -6.49
C ILE A 28 -4.62 10.58 -7.93
N ARG A 29 -5.30 11.30 -8.84
CA ARG A 29 -4.84 11.52 -10.22
C ARG A 29 -3.71 12.53 -10.32
N HIS A 30 -3.56 13.39 -9.32
CA HIS A 30 -2.50 14.40 -9.22
C HIS A 30 -1.27 13.90 -8.44
N ILE A 31 -1.32 12.67 -7.94
CA ILE A 31 -0.21 12.03 -7.27
C ILE A 31 0.44 11.06 -8.26
N ARG A 32 1.73 11.21 -8.51
CA ARG A 32 2.52 10.26 -9.28
C ARG A 32 3.01 9.14 -8.36
N LEU A 33 2.85 7.89 -8.80
CA LEU A 33 3.38 6.69 -8.16
C LEU A 33 4.53 6.13 -9.00
N HIS A 34 5.70 6.04 -8.37
CA HIS A 34 6.82 5.25 -8.86
C HIS A 34 6.96 3.99 -8.01
N LEU A 35 6.89 2.83 -8.64
CA LEU A 35 6.94 1.52 -8.00
C LEU A 35 8.11 0.71 -8.54
N SER A 36 8.91 0.13 -7.67
CA SER A 36 10.02 -0.75 -8.05
C SER A 36 10.12 -1.98 -7.15
N LEU A 37 10.49 -3.12 -7.72
CA LEU A 37 10.78 -4.37 -7.01
C LEU A 37 12.26 -4.69 -7.17
N ASP A 38 12.96 -4.82 -6.05
CA ASP A 38 14.41 -5.07 -5.99
C ASP A 38 15.22 -4.10 -6.88
N GLY A 39 14.77 -2.83 -6.95
CA GLY A 39 15.38 -1.78 -7.76
C GLY A 39 14.92 -1.73 -9.23
N HIS A 40 14.14 -2.69 -9.71
CA HIS A 40 13.59 -2.70 -11.07
C HIS A 40 12.23 -1.98 -11.13
N GLU A 41 12.09 -0.98 -12.00
CA GLU A 41 10.86 -0.21 -12.14
C GLU A 41 9.70 -1.08 -12.67
N LEU A 42 8.66 -1.23 -11.85
CA LEU A 42 7.42 -1.93 -12.20
C LEU A 42 6.37 -1.01 -12.81
N TYR A 43 6.27 0.24 -12.31
CA TYR A 43 5.27 1.20 -12.75
C TYR A 43 5.71 2.63 -12.45
N ASN A 44 5.37 3.57 -13.34
CA ASN A 44 5.68 4.99 -13.17
C ASN A 44 4.60 5.86 -13.83
N GLY A 45 3.50 6.07 -13.11
CA GLY A 45 2.32 6.78 -13.62
C GLY A 45 1.52 7.41 -12.49
N THR A 46 0.22 7.64 -12.68
CA THR A 46 -0.63 8.21 -11.63
C THR A 46 -0.96 7.18 -10.56
N ALA A 47 -1.11 7.61 -9.31
CA ALA A 47 -1.46 6.73 -8.21
C ALA A 47 -2.90 6.18 -8.32
N ALA A 48 -3.71 6.77 -9.21
CA ALA A 48 -5.00 6.26 -9.65
C ALA A 48 -4.89 4.95 -10.46
N GLY A 49 -3.68 4.61 -10.91
CA GLY A 49 -3.40 3.39 -11.67
C GLY A 49 -3.69 3.50 -13.16
N GLU A 50 -3.78 4.72 -13.71
CA GLU A 50 -3.93 4.95 -15.13
C GLU A 50 -2.74 4.40 -15.92
N THR A 51 -2.91 4.22 -17.23
CA THR A 51 -1.86 3.72 -18.10
C THR A 51 -0.67 4.70 -18.14
N ASP A 52 0.53 4.21 -17.85
CA ASP A 52 1.77 4.97 -17.94
C ASP A 52 2.31 5.08 -19.38
N SER A 53 3.41 5.80 -19.56
CA SER A 53 4.05 5.99 -20.87
C SER A 53 4.61 4.69 -21.49
N LYS A 54 4.70 3.61 -20.72
CA LYS A 54 5.15 2.28 -21.17
C LYS A 54 3.96 1.32 -21.38
N ASN A 55 2.74 1.85 -21.46
CA ASN A 55 1.50 1.09 -21.61
C ASN A 55 1.23 0.09 -20.46
N ARG A 56 1.72 0.39 -19.26
CA ARG A 56 1.46 -0.39 -18.03
C ARG A 56 0.40 0.32 -17.20
N SER A 57 -0.51 -0.42 -16.58
CA SER A 57 -1.53 0.13 -15.70
C SER A 57 -1.56 -0.66 -14.40
N MET A 58 -1.59 0.04 -13.26
CA MET A 58 -1.84 -0.60 -11.97
C MET A 58 -3.31 -0.96 -11.76
N GLY A 59 -4.23 -0.52 -12.63
CA GLY A 59 -5.60 -1.04 -12.66
C GLY A 59 -5.70 -2.48 -13.15
N GLN A 60 -4.60 -3.06 -13.64
CA GLN A 60 -4.48 -4.45 -14.08
C GLN A 60 -3.40 -5.15 -13.26
N ASP A 61 -3.43 -6.49 -13.28
CA ASP A 61 -2.43 -7.30 -12.58
C ASP A 61 -1.05 -7.16 -13.24
N ILE A 62 -0.08 -6.63 -12.50
CA ILE A 62 1.33 -6.63 -12.87
C ILE A 62 1.99 -7.86 -12.25
N TYR A 63 2.61 -8.69 -13.09
CA TYR A 63 3.38 -9.83 -12.62
C TYR A 63 4.66 -9.38 -11.92
N LEU A 64 4.85 -9.82 -10.68
CA LEU A 64 6.01 -9.50 -9.84
C LEU A 64 7.12 -10.55 -9.97
N GLY A 65 6.86 -11.67 -10.61
CA GLY A 65 7.80 -12.78 -10.69
C GLY A 65 7.41 -13.97 -9.82
N ARG A 66 8.22 -15.01 -9.91
CA ARG A 66 8.11 -16.22 -9.12
C ARG A 66 8.96 -16.09 -7.86
N ILE A 67 8.36 -16.36 -6.73
CA ILE A 67 9.02 -16.34 -5.43
C ILE A 67 8.91 -17.70 -4.75
N THR A 68 9.72 -17.91 -3.72
CA THR A 68 9.63 -19.08 -2.84
C THR A 68 9.01 -18.70 -1.51
N SER A 69 8.54 -19.67 -0.74
CA SER A 69 8.03 -19.46 0.62
C SER A 69 9.07 -18.88 1.60
N GLU A 70 10.35 -18.86 1.24
CA GLU A 70 11.44 -18.37 2.09
C GLU A 70 12.15 -17.13 1.52
N SER A 71 11.77 -16.65 0.32
CA SER A 71 12.38 -15.46 -0.27
C SER A 71 11.78 -14.18 0.27
N ALA A 72 12.62 -13.16 0.46
CA ALA A 72 12.23 -11.80 0.78
C ALA A 72 12.64 -10.86 -0.36
N HIS A 73 11.71 -10.01 -0.76
CA HIS A 73 11.90 -9.02 -1.82
C HIS A 73 11.51 -7.63 -1.32
N ARG A 74 12.11 -6.59 -1.89
CA ARG A 74 11.88 -5.21 -1.50
C ARG A 74 11.01 -4.51 -2.56
N LEU A 75 9.81 -4.12 -2.15
CA LEU A 75 8.92 -3.28 -2.96
C LEU A 75 9.00 -1.84 -2.46
N ASP A 76 9.55 -0.95 -3.28
CA ASP A 76 9.66 0.48 -2.98
C ASP A 76 8.56 1.26 -3.72
N ALA A 77 7.84 2.09 -2.96
CA ALA A 77 6.72 2.89 -3.44
C ALA A 77 6.96 4.36 -3.11
N MET A 78 7.10 5.19 -4.13
CA MET A 78 7.29 6.63 -3.97
C MET A 78 6.09 7.38 -4.55
N PHE A 79 5.42 8.14 -3.68
CA PHE A 79 4.31 9.01 -4.06
C PHE A 79 4.82 10.45 -4.14
N THR A 80 4.68 11.05 -5.32
CA THR A 80 5.07 12.44 -5.56
C THR A 80 3.83 13.24 -5.92
N LEU A 81 3.50 14.23 -5.10
CA LEU A 81 2.47 15.19 -5.45
C LEU A 81 3.03 16.14 -6.52
N THR A 82 2.55 16.02 -7.76
CA THR A 82 3.01 16.89 -8.85
C THR A 82 2.15 18.14 -8.86
N GLY A 83 2.72 19.27 -8.43
CA GLY A 83 1.98 20.48 -8.13
C GLY A 83 2.36 21.65 -9.04
N VAL A 84 1.43 22.01 -9.93
CA VAL A 84 1.22 23.42 -10.30
C VAL A 84 -0.26 23.83 -10.17
N ASP A 85 -1.20 22.88 -10.26
CA ASP A 85 -2.65 23.19 -10.38
C ASP A 85 -3.52 22.79 -9.17
N LEU A 86 -2.93 22.44 -8.03
CA LEU A 86 -3.70 22.14 -6.82
C LEU A 86 -4.12 23.43 -6.12
N ASP A 87 -5.34 23.88 -6.41
CA ASP A 87 -5.96 25.04 -5.78
C ASP A 87 -6.75 24.69 -4.49
N THR A 88 -7.45 25.67 -3.93
CA THR A 88 -8.27 25.52 -2.72
C THR A 88 -9.40 24.49 -2.85
N ARG A 89 -9.77 24.05 -4.06
CA ARG A 89 -10.79 22.99 -4.24
C ARG A 89 -10.31 21.64 -3.71
N HIS A 90 -9.00 21.43 -3.66
CA HIS A 90 -8.38 20.23 -3.09
C HIS A 90 -8.15 20.36 -1.57
N GLN A 91 -8.52 21.49 -0.96
CA GLN A 91 -8.39 21.68 0.47
C GLN A 91 -9.27 20.66 1.20
N LYS A 92 -8.63 19.78 1.98
CA LYS A 92 -9.24 18.63 2.69
C LYS A 92 -9.59 17.42 1.81
N ALA A 93 -9.25 17.44 0.51
CA ALA A 93 -9.35 16.25 -0.33
C ALA A 93 -8.46 15.14 0.24
N ARG A 94 -8.91 13.89 0.09
CA ARG A 94 -8.17 12.70 0.51
C ARG A 94 -7.99 11.81 -0.69
N ALA A 95 -6.84 11.18 -0.76
CA ALA A 95 -6.52 10.17 -1.75
C ALA A 95 -6.29 8.84 -1.03
N GLN A 96 -6.85 7.76 -1.57
CA GLN A 96 -6.66 6.42 -1.04
C GLN A 96 -6.27 5.48 -2.18
N VAL A 97 -5.31 4.60 -1.92
CA VAL A 97 -4.95 3.51 -2.83
C VAL A 97 -5.07 2.20 -2.08
N ARG A 98 -5.74 1.22 -2.68
CA ARG A 98 -5.82 -0.15 -2.18
C ARG A 98 -4.96 -1.05 -3.05
N TRP A 99 -4.05 -1.77 -2.43
CA TRP A 99 -3.13 -2.67 -3.13
C TRP A 99 -3.60 -4.11 -2.92
N ILE A 100 -3.66 -4.88 -4.00
CA ILE A 100 -4.09 -6.27 -3.98
C ILE A 100 -2.94 -7.11 -4.49
N PHE A 101 -2.42 -7.96 -3.61
CA PHE A 101 -1.42 -8.96 -3.92
C PHE A 101 -2.11 -10.31 -4.14
N THR A 102 -1.89 -10.90 -5.30
CA THR A 102 -2.40 -12.24 -5.63
C THR A 102 -1.22 -13.20 -5.71
N ALA A 103 -1.28 -14.29 -4.95
CA ALA A 103 -0.30 -15.37 -5.01
C ALA A 103 -0.97 -16.65 -5.52
N ARG A 104 -0.39 -17.30 -6.53
CA ARG A 104 -0.83 -18.62 -7.00
C ARG A 104 0.30 -19.61 -6.81
N ARG A 105 -0.01 -20.78 -6.24
CA ARG A 105 0.98 -21.84 -6.08
C ARG A 105 1.47 -22.27 -7.47
N ALA A 106 2.76 -22.27 -7.65
CA ALA A 106 3.43 -22.71 -8.86
C ALA A 106 4.11 -24.06 -8.61
N GLU A 107 4.28 -24.84 -9.67
CA GLU A 107 5.10 -26.04 -9.63
C GLU A 107 6.57 -25.65 -9.47
N ALA A 108 7.34 -26.55 -8.84
CA ALA A 108 8.78 -26.40 -8.82
C ALA A 108 9.29 -26.38 -10.27
N PRO A 109 10.28 -25.53 -10.61
CA PRO A 109 10.87 -25.58 -11.93
C PRO A 109 11.41 -26.99 -12.16
N ASN A 110 10.80 -27.71 -13.09
CA ASN A 110 11.30 -28.99 -13.55
C ASN A 110 12.68 -28.70 -14.15
N GLY A 111 13.73 -29.35 -13.67
CA GLY A 111 15.12 -29.08 -14.06
C GLY A 111 15.48 -29.42 -15.52
N LYS A 112 14.64 -29.05 -16.48
CA LYS A 112 14.90 -29.10 -17.91
C LYS A 112 14.61 -27.73 -18.51
N ASP A 113 15.70 -26.99 -18.68
CA ASP A 113 15.94 -26.04 -19.77
C ASP A 113 14.77 -25.10 -20.11
N ASP A 114 14.68 -24.00 -19.36
CA ASP A 114 14.05 -22.77 -19.85
C ASP A 114 15.11 -21.68 -19.81
N THR A 115 15.55 -21.28 -21.00
CA THR A 115 16.36 -20.08 -21.23
C THR A 115 15.60 -18.87 -20.70
N ALA A 116 15.81 -18.52 -19.43
CA ALA A 116 15.44 -17.22 -18.91
C ALA A 116 16.24 -16.17 -19.71
N PRO A 117 15.63 -15.07 -20.18
CA PRO A 117 16.42 -13.96 -20.70
C PRO A 117 17.24 -13.41 -19.52
N ASP A 118 18.54 -13.69 -19.57
CA ASP A 118 19.54 -13.12 -18.69
C ASP A 118 19.43 -11.59 -18.75
N ASN A 119 18.95 -11.03 -17.65
CA ASN A 119 19.13 -9.62 -17.37
C ASN A 119 19.73 -9.49 -15.97
N THR A 120 21.06 -9.55 -15.96
CA THR A 120 21.94 -8.68 -15.16
C THR A 120 22.42 -9.23 -13.82
N SER A 121 23.67 -9.66 -13.91
CA SER A 121 24.73 -9.72 -12.91
C SER A 121 24.76 -8.52 -11.93
N GLY A 122 24.75 -8.81 -10.63
CA GLY A 122 25.04 -7.87 -9.54
C GLY A 122 25.12 -8.59 -8.19
N PRO A 123 26.01 -8.20 -7.26
CA PRO A 123 26.55 -9.11 -6.26
C PRO A 123 25.56 -9.42 -5.14
N ALA A 124 25.63 -10.68 -4.67
CA ALA A 124 24.99 -11.14 -3.46
C ALA A 124 25.48 -10.33 -2.25
N ASN A 125 24.69 -9.34 -1.81
CA ASN A 125 24.85 -8.76 -0.49
C ASN A 125 23.95 -9.51 0.49
N LEU A 126 24.61 -10.34 1.31
CA LEU A 126 24.09 -10.93 2.53
C LEU A 126 23.54 -9.82 3.43
N LEU A 127 22.22 -9.71 3.56
CA LEU A 127 21.60 -8.93 4.62
C LEU A 127 21.01 -9.87 5.68
N ASN A 128 21.72 -9.93 6.80
CA ASN A 128 21.32 -10.53 8.06
C ASN A 128 19.98 -9.93 8.53
N SER A 129 18.86 -10.62 8.34
CA SER A 129 17.53 -10.13 8.71
C SER A 129 17.13 -10.61 10.11
N ASN A 130 17.61 -9.92 11.14
CA ASN A 130 16.84 -9.76 12.39
C ASN A 130 15.73 -8.72 12.15
N GLY A 131 14.84 -9.01 11.20
CA GLY A 131 13.77 -8.13 10.75
C GLY A 131 12.43 -8.56 11.32
N LYS A 132 11.92 -7.79 12.27
CA LYS A 132 10.52 -7.84 12.75
C LYS A 132 9.59 -7.85 11.53
N SER A 133 8.60 -8.75 11.51
CA SER A 133 7.65 -8.89 10.39
C SER A 133 7.08 -7.53 9.97
N PRO A 134 6.92 -7.28 8.66
CA PRO A 134 6.38 -6.02 8.17
C PRO A 134 4.95 -5.85 8.69
N ASP A 135 4.71 -4.70 9.31
CA ASP A 135 3.41 -4.31 9.84
C ASP A 135 2.52 -3.96 8.64
N THR A 136 1.64 -4.89 8.25
CA THR A 136 0.50 -4.53 7.40
C THR A 136 -0.36 -3.63 8.28
N GLY A 137 -0.49 -2.35 7.94
CA GLY A 137 -1.08 -1.29 8.79
C GLY A 137 -2.54 -1.45 9.21
N LEU A 138 -3.02 -2.68 9.42
CA LEU A 138 -4.36 -3.09 9.79
C LEU A 138 -4.47 -3.58 11.25
N SER A 139 -3.42 -3.56 12.06
CA SER A 139 -3.56 -3.92 13.48
C SER A 139 -2.63 -3.14 14.40
N LYS A 140 -3.08 -1.96 14.85
CA LYS A 140 -2.86 -1.36 16.19
C LYS A 140 -3.39 0.08 16.32
N MET A 141 -4.54 0.40 15.74
CA MET A 141 -5.31 1.56 16.20
C MET A 141 -6.34 1.09 17.21
N GLY A 142 -5.87 0.86 18.45
CA GLY A 142 -6.77 0.84 19.59
C GLY A 142 -7.60 2.13 19.59
N TYR A 143 -8.81 2.08 20.14
CA TYR A 143 -9.79 3.16 20.07
C TYR A 143 -9.75 4.09 21.32
N PRO A 144 -8.74 4.97 21.56
CA PRO A 144 -8.86 5.94 22.66
C PRO A 144 -9.75 7.15 22.28
N LEU A 145 -9.91 7.45 20.99
CA LEU A 145 -10.65 8.64 20.53
C LEU A 145 -12.17 8.50 20.65
N LEU A 146 -12.71 7.27 20.58
CA LEU A 146 -14.16 7.07 20.73
C LEU A 146 -14.61 7.21 22.19
N ILE A 147 -13.74 6.89 23.16
CA ILE A 147 -14.05 7.01 24.60
C ILE A 147 -13.96 8.47 25.07
N ALA A 148 -13.01 9.26 24.54
CA ALA A 148 -12.90 10.68 24.90
C ALA A 148 -14.11 11.52 24.45
N ALA A 149 -14.72 11.18 23.32
CA ALA A 149 -15.90 11.90 22.81
C ALA A 149 -17.17 11.65 23.66
N LEU A 150 -17.33 10.43 24.20
CA LEU A 150 -18.48 10.08 25.06
C LEU A 150 -18.39 10.74 26.45
N ALA A 151 -17.19 10.91 27.02
CA ALA A 151 -17.02 11.55 28.33
C ALA A 151 -17.37 13.05 28.32
N LEU A 152 -17.10 13.75 27.21
CA LEU A 152 -17.36 15.18 27.08
C LEU A 152 -18.86 15.49 26.99
N ILE A 153 -19.65 14.63 26.32
CA ILE A 153 -21.10 14.80 26.14
C ILE A 153 -21.87 14.60 27.47
N LEU A 154 -21.40 13.72 28.36
CA LEU A 154 -22.02 13.47 29.67
C LEU A 154 -21.68 14.52 30.75
N SER A 155 -20.60 15.30 30.59
CA SER A 155 -20.20 16.32 31.56
C SER A 155 -20.92 17.68 31.43
N LEU A 156 -21.46 17.99 30.24
CA LEU A 156 -22.14 19.27 29.96
C LEU A 156 -23.45 19.49 30.73
N PRO A 157 -24.32 18.48 31.00
CA PRO A 157 -25.55 18.72 31.74
C PRO A 157 -25.36 18.92 33.25
N LEU A 158 -24.28 18.44 33.88
CA LEU A 158 -24.08 18.63 35.33
C LEU A 158 -23.67 20.06 35.70
N TRP A 159 -22.93 20.75 34.83
CA TRP A 159 -22.48 22.12 35.11
C TRP A 159 -23.62 23.15 35.00
N LEU A 160 -24.62 22.91 34.12
CA LEU A 160 -25.80 23.78 34.01
C LEU A 160 -26.77 23.64 35.19
N VAL A 161 -26.91 22.44 35.77
CA VAL A 161 -27.80 22.22 36.92
C VAL A 161 -27.21 22.80 38.21
N SER A 162 -25.87 22.76 38.37
CA SER A 162 -25.15 23.38 39.49
C SER A 162 -25.36 24.90 39.58
N ARG A 163 -25.33 25.62 38.46
CA ARG A 163 -25.50 27.09 38.46
C ARG A 163 -26.92 27.54 38.83
N LYS A 164 -27.95 26.76 38.51
CA LYS A 164 -29.34 27.13 38.85
C LYS A 164 -29.67 27.03 40.34
N LYS A 165 -28.91 26.28 41.14
CA LYS A 165 -29.15 26.16 42.59
C LYS A 165 -28.59 27.31 43.43
N HIS A 166 -27.69 28.12 42.89
CA HIS A 166 -27.06 29.23 43.63
C HIS A 166 -27.68 30.62 43.34
N GLN A 167 -28.82 30.67 42.65
CA GLN A 167 -29.58 31.92 42.40
C GLN A 167 -31.03 31.88 42.94
N LYS A 168 -31.25 31.21 44.07
CA LYS A 168 -32.48 31.37 44.86
C LYS A 168 -32.14 31.69 46.29
#